data_AF-A0A3M1R7U2-F1
#
_entry.id   AF-A0A3M1R7U2-F1
#
_cell.length_a   1.000
_cell.length_b   1.000
_cell.length_c   1.000
_cell.angle_alpha   90.00
_cell.angle_beta   90.00
_cell.angle_gamma   90.00
#
_symmetry.space_group_name_H-M   'P 1'
#
loop_
_entity.id
_entity.type
_entity.pdbx_description
1 polymer ?
#
loop_
_entity_poly.entity_id
_entity_poly.type
_entity_poly.pdbx_seq_one_letter_code
_entity_poly.pdbx_strand_id
1 'polypeptide(L)'
;MNFDFSEEQKLLQQTARDFLEREAPLSLTREVLESERTHSAELWKAVAEQGWLGTTIPESYGGAGFGHLELAMLAGEVGRALAPIPFGSSVYLATEAILLAGTEEQKRSYLPRLADGTVIGTLALSERPGAVTSAAPEARIEGDRLTGEKVPVVDGDIAHLAVVAAREGSGLSLALVDLEGPGVTREPVESFDPSRSQARIRCEGAPVDRLGPAGEGAALLDRLLDRAAVLFAFEQLGGA
;
A
#
# COMPACT_ATOMS: atom_id res chain seq x y z
N MET A 1 27.16 2.96 -22.24
CA MET A 1 26.21 2.47 -21.21
C MET A 1 24.83 2.76 -21.76
N ASN A 2 23.97 1.74 -21.90
CA ASN A 2 22.60 1.93 -22.35
C ASN A 2 21.69 1.90 -21.11
N PHE A 3 20.99 3.00 -20.85
CA PHE A 3 20.04 3.15 -19.75
C PHE A 3 18.59 3.11 -20.25
N ASP A 4 18.39 2.80 -21.52
CA ASP A 4 17.06 2.69 -22.11
C ASP A 4 16.36 1.42 -21.62
N PHE A 5 15.03 1.46 -21.61
CA PHE A 5 14.19 0.31 -21.27
C PHE A 5 14.24 -0.74 -22.37
N SER A 6 13.97 -1.99 -22.01
CA SER A 6 13.77 -3.07 -22.98
C SER A 6 12.51 -2.82 -23.82
N GLU A 7 12.41 -3.48 -24.98
CA GLU A 7 11.21 -3.37 -25.82
C GLU A 7 9.96 -3.92 -25.12
N GLU A 8 10.11 -4.95 -24.28
CA GLU A 8 9.03 -5.50 -23.45
C GLU A 8 8.57 -4.49 -22.40
N GLN A 9 9.50 -3.82 -21.74
CA GLN A 9 9.22 -2.75 -20.78
C GLN A 9 8.50 -1.57 -21.44
N LYS A 10 8.97 -1.12 -22.60
CA LYS A 10 8.30 -0.06 -23.38
C LYS A 10 6.90 -0.46 -23.81
N LEU A 11 6.69 -1.72 -24.19
CA LEU A 11 5.37 -2.24 -24.53
C LEU A 11 4.43 -2.26 -23.32
N LEU A 12 4.91 -2.68 -22.14
CA LEU A 12 4.15 -2.61 -20.89
C LEU A 12 3.73 -1.17 -20.58
N GLN A 13 4.67 -0.23 -20.66
CA GLN A 13 4.40 1.19 -20.42
C GLN A 13 3.35 1.75 -21.39
N GLN A 14 3.50 1.48 -22.69
CA GLN A 14 2.54 1.95 -23.69
C GLN A 14 1.16 1.35 -23.46
N THR A 15 1.09 0.06 -23.12
CA THR A 15 -0.18 -0.61 -22.82
C THR A 15 -0.85 0.01 -21.59
N ALA A 16 -0.07 0.29 -20.54
CA ALA A 16 -0.59 0.92 -19.33
C ALA A 16 -1.08 2.35 -19.60
N ARG A 17 -0.33 3.10 -20.41
CA ARG A 17 -0.70 4.44 -20.86
C ARG A 17 -2.04 4.45 -21.59
N ASP A 18 -2.17 3.62 -22.63
CA ASP A 18 -3.36 3.57 -23.48
C ASP A 18 -4.60 3.13 -22.69
N PHE A 19 -4.42 2.17 -21.77
CA PHE A 19 -5.47 1.72 -20.88
C PHE A 19 -5.92 2.84 -19.93
N LEU A 20 -4.99 3.49 -19.23
CA LEU A 20 -5.34 4.54 -18.26
C LEU A 20 -5.90 5.80 -18.94
N GLU A 21 -5.50 6.14 -20.16
CA GLU A 21 -6.14 7.22 -20.93
C GLU A 21 -7.62 6.95 -21.19
N ARG A 22 -7.98 5.68 -21.37
CA ARG A 22 -9.37 5.28 -21.63
C ARG A 22 -10.18 5.11 -20.35
N GLU A 23 -9.62 4.42 -19.36
CA GLU A 23 -10.34 3.99 -18.14
C GLU A 23 -10.21 5.00 -16.98
N ALA A 24 -9.16 5.82 -16.96
CA ALA A 24 -8.91 6.84 -15.94
C ALA A 24 -8.81 8.26 -16.53
N PRO A 25 -9.81 8.73 -17.30
CA PRO A 25 -9.80 10.10 -17.79
C PRO A 25 -9.86 11.08 -16.61
N LEU A 26 -9.28 12.28 -16.75
CA LEU A 26 -9.28 13.30 -15.69
C LEU A 26 -10.68 13.66 -15.15
N SER A 27 -11.74 13.44 -15.94
CA SER A 27 -13.12 13.60 -15.48
C SER A 27 -13.49 12.62 -14.37
N LEU A 28 -12.97 11.39 -14.39
CA LEU A 28 -13.15 10.40 -13.33
C LEU A 28 -12.45 10.86 -12.05
N THR A 29 -11.18 11.29 -12.14
CA THR A 29 -10.45 11.84 -10.98
C THR A 29 -11.20 13.01 -10.35
N ARG A 30 -11.74 13.92 -11.18
CA ARG A 30 -12.55 15.05 -10.69
C ARG A 30 -13.86 14.57 -10.06
N GLU A 31 -14.56 13.61 -10.68
CA GLU A 31 -15.80 13.04 -10.12
C GLU A 31 -15.55 12.42 -8.74
N VAL A 32 -14.49 11.63 -8.58
CA VAL A 32 -14.13 11.07 -7.26
C VAL A 32 -13.87 12.20 -6.27
N LEU A 33 -13.01 13.15 -6.63
CA LEU A 33 -12.62 14.29 -5.79
C LEU A 33 -13.80 15.18 -5.33
N GLU A 34 -14.78 15.41 -6.21
CA GLU A 34 -15.94 16.27 -5.96
C GLU A 34 -17.12 15.51 -5.31
N SER A 35 -16.94 14.23 -5.01
CA SER A 35 -17.95 13.36 -4.41
C SER A 35 -17.54 12.87 -3.01
N GLU A 36 -18.43 12.12 -2.36
CA GLU A 36 -18.13 11.41 -1.11
C GLU A 36 -17.38 10.07 -1.36
N ARG A 37 -16.98 9.78 -2.60
CA ARG A 37 -16.21 8.56 -2.92
C ARG A 37 -14.76 8.76 -2.51
N THR A 38 -14.19 7.72 -1.91
CA THR A 38 -12.80 7.68 -1.49
C THR A 38 -11.86 7.23 -2.61
N HIS A 39 -12.38 6.46 -3.57
CA HIS A 39 -11.67 5.98 -4.76
C HIS A 39 -12.67 5.53 -5.84
N SER A 40 -12.19 5.22 -7.05
CA SER A 40 -12.97 4.51 -8.07
C SER A 40 -12.79 2.99 -7.94
N ALA A 41 -13.81 2.30 -7.44
CA ALA A 41 -13.82 0.85 -7.32
C ALA A 41 -13.82 0.16 -8.69
N GLU A 42 -14.47 0.77 -9.69
CA GLU A 42 -14.51 0.27 -11.07
C GLU A 42 -13.11 0.29 -11.70
N LEU A 43 -12.39 1.40 -11.58
CA LEU A 43 -11.01 1.50 -12.06
C LEU A 43 -10.08 0.56 -11.30
N TRP A 44 -10.24 0.44 -9.98
CA TRP A 44 -9.46 -0.51 -9.16
C TRP A 44 -9.60 -1.94 -9.69
N LYS A 45 -10.85 -2.37 -9.92
CA LYS A 45 -11.13 -3.69 -10.50
C LYS A 45 -10.55 -3.84 -11.90
N ALA A 46 -10.70 -2.83 -12.76
CA ALA A 46 -10.19 -2.89 -14.12
C ALA A 46 -8.65 -3.00 -14.15
N VAL A 47 -7.95 -2.29 -13.25
CA VAL A 47 -6.50 -2.39 -13.06
C VAL A 47 -6.08 -3.77 -12.53
N ALA A 48 -6.87 -4.35 -11.61
CA ALA A 48 -6.65 -5.72 -11.13
C ALA A 48 -6.77 -6.76 -12.25
N GLU A 49 -7.74 -6.60 -13.15
CA GLU A 49 -7.94 -7.48 -14.32
C GLU A 49 -6.77 -7.43 -15.32
N GLN A 50 -5.98 -6.35 -15.33
CA GLN A 50 -4.73 -6.27 -16.09
C GLN A 50 -3.55 -6.98 -15.39
N GLY A 51 -3.72 -7.44 -14.15
CA GLY A 51 -2.68 -8.08 -13.34
C GLY A 51 -1.70 -7.10 -12.67
N TRP A 52 -1.94 -5.79 -12.75
CA TRP A 52 -0.97 -4.78 -12.31
C TRP A 52 -0.81 -4.70 -10.78
N LEU A 53 -1.85 -5.03 -10.02
CA LEU A 53 -1.77 -5.06 -8.56
C LEU A 53 -0.83 -6.18 -8.07
N GLY A 54 -0.69 -7.25 -8.87
CA GLY A 54 0.17 -8.38 -8.61
C GLY A 54 1.53 -8.32 -9.31
N THR A 55 1.97 -7.15 -9.80
CA THR A 55 3.17 -7.03 -10.65
C THR A 55 4.40 -7.73 -10.05
N THR A 56 4.77 -7.42 -8.81
CA THR A 56 5.94 -8.01 -8.12
C THR A 56 5.61 -9.28 -7.34
N ILE A 57 4.34 -9.69 -7.31
CA ILE A 57 3.91 -10.90 -6.63
C ILE A 57 4.30 -12.10 -7.51
N PRO A 58 5.00 -13.11 -6.98
CA PRO A 58 5.34 -14.31 -7.74
C PRO A 58 4.10 -15.05 -8.27
N GLU A 59 4.23 -15.69 -9.43
CA GLU A 59 3.15 -16.49 -10.05
C GLU A 59 2.60 -17.58 -9.13
N SER A 60 3.43 -18.15 -8.25
CA SER A 60 3.00 -19.14 -7.25
C SER A 60 1.98 -18.61 -6.24
N TYR A 61 1.82 -17.29 -6.17
CA TYR A 61 0.85 -16.58 -5.34
C TYR A 61 -0.21 -15.84 -6.19
N GLY A 62 -0.30 -16.14 -7.50
CA GLY A 62 -1.29 -15.53 -8.40
C GLY A 62 -0.93 -14.13 -8.91
N GLY A 63 0.32 -13.70 -8.77
CA GLY A 63 0.80 -12.45 -9.36
C GLY A 63 1.43 -12.63 -10.74
N ALA A 64 1.96 -11.53 -11.30
CA ALA A 64 2.57 -11.51 -12.63
C ALA A 64 4.06 -11.88 -12.64
N GLY A 65 4.72 -11.91 -11.48
CA GLY A 65 6.13 -12.31 -11.36
C GLY A 65 7.15 -11.36 -11.99
N PHE A 66 6.76 -10.13 -12.34
CA PHE A 66 7.66 -9.10 -12.85
C PHE A 66 8.55 -8.49 -11.76
N GLY A 67 9.53 -7.68 -12.17
CA GLY A 67 10.43 -6.99 -11.26
C GLY A 67 9.94 -5.61 -10.83
N HIS A 68 10.71 -4.98 -9.94
CA HIS A 68 10.45 -3.62 -9.48
C HIS A 68 10.62 -2.55 -10.57
N LEU A 69 11.32 -2.87 -11.67
CA LEU A 69 11.47 -1.94 -12.79
C LEU A 69 10.15 -1.81 -13.56
N GLU A 70 9.50 -2.93 -13.85
CA GLU A 70 8.16 -2.95 -14.45
C GLU A 70 7.14 -2.26 -13.55
N LEU A 71 7.20 -2.51 -12.24
CA LEU A 71 6.35 -1.82 -11.26
C LEU A 71 6.59 -0.30 -11.24
N ALA A 72 7.84 0.14 -11.37
CA ALA A 72 8.17 1.57 -11.43
C ALA A 72 7.58 2.23 -12.70
N MET A 73 7.58 1.53 -13.84
CA MET A 73 6.93 2.04 -15.06
C MET A 73 5.42 2.16 -14.89
N LEU A 74 4.77 1.15 -14.28
CA LEU A 74 3.35 1.20 -13.96
C LEU A 74 3.04 2.33 -12.98
N ALA A 75 3.87 2.54 -11.95
CA ALA A 75 3.74 3.64 -11.02
C ALA A 75 3.76 5.00 -11.75
N GLY A 76 4.67 5.16 -12.72
CA GLY A 76 4.71 6.35 -13.57
C GLY A 76 3.42 6.58 -14.37
N GLU A 77 2.85 5.55 -14.98
CA GLU A 77 1.61 5.72 -15.75
C GLU A 77 0.38 5.92 -14.86
N VAL A 78 0.32 5.27 -13.69
CA VAL A 78 -0.70 5.50 -12.65
C VAL A 78 -0.66 6.95 -12.15
N GLY A 79 0.55 7.46 -11.89
CA GLY A 79 0.78 8.85 -11.52
C GLY A 79 0.38 9.84 -12.61
N ARG A 80 0.74 9.56 -13.88
CA ARG A 80 0.37 10.39 -15.04
C ARG A 80 -1.14 10.51 -15.22
N ALA A 81 -1.87 9.43 -14.99
CA ALA A 81 -3.32 9.43 -15.09
C ALA A 81 -4.01 10.09 -13.89
N LEU A 82 -3.26 10.41 -12.81
CA LEU A 82 -3.83 10.80 -11.52
C LEU A 82 -4.92 9.82 -11.08
N ALA A 83 -4.64 8.53 -11.25
CA ALA A 83 -5.63 7.47 -11.08
C ALA A 83 -6.16 7.47 -9.64
N PRO A 84 -7.47 7.67 -9.40
CA PRO A 84 -8.03 7.81 -8.05
C PRO A 84 -8.26 6.43 -7.41
N ILE A 85 -7.18 5.68 -7.18
CA ILE A 85 -7.19 4.31 -6.66
C ILE A 85 -6.08 4.10 -5.62
N PRO A 86 -6.24 3.17 -4.65
CA PRO A 86 -5.28 2.91 -3.57
C PRO A 86 -4.05 2.09 -4.03
N PHE A 87 -3.46 2.45 -5.17
CA PHE A 87 -2.36 1.69 -5.77
C PHE A 87 -1.09 1.78 -4.90
N GLY A 88 -0.73 2.98 -4.44
CA GLY A 88 0.50 3.16 -3.67
C GLY A 88 0.47 2.51 -2.27
N SER A 89 -0.63 2.68 -1.53
CA SER A 89 -0.80 2.08 -0.20
C SER A 89 -0.85 0.55 -0.26
N SER A 90 -1.54 0.00 -1.26
CA SER A 90 -1.71 -1.45 -1.39
C SER A 90 -0.48 -2.11 -2.03
N VAL A 91 -0.01 -1.62 -3.17
CA VAL A 91 1.02 -2.28 -3.98
C VAL A 91 2.44 -1.94 -3.52
N TYR A 92 2.75 -0.66 -3.27
CA TYR A 92 4.13 -0.26 -2.92
C TYR A 92 4.48 -0.51 -1.46
N LEU A 93 3.46 -0.52 -0.60
CA LEU A 93 3.63 -0.60 0.85
C LEU A 93 3.18 -1.94 1.41
N ALA A 94 1.88 -2.25 1.40
CA ALA A 94 1.38 -3.46 2.06
C ALA A 94 1.87 -4.76 1.38
N THR A 95 1.73 -4.87 0.06
CA THR A 95 2.20 -6.02 -0.72
C THR A 95 3.70 -6.23 -0.58
N GLU A 96 4.50 -5.17 -0.76
CA GLU A 96 5.96 -5.25 -0.63
C GLU A 96 6.41 -5.63 0.78
N ALA A 97 5.71 -5.18 1.82
CA ALA A 97 5.99 -5.59 3.21
C ALA A 97 5.80 -7.11 3.38
N ILE A 98 4.70 -7.67 2.86
CA ILE A 98 4.39 -9.11 2.94
C ILE A 98 5.37 -9.92 2.10
N LEU A 99 5.76 -9.44 0.92
CA LEU A 99 6.80 -10.09 0.12
C LEU A 99 8.14 -10.13 0.87
N LEU A 100 8.51 -9.03 1.52
CA LEU A 100 9.78 -8.88 2.22
C LEU A 100 9.88 -9.71 3.50
N ALA A 101 8.82 -9.75 4.30
CA ALA A 101 8.87 -10.25 5.68
C ALA A 101 7.78 -11.29 6.04
N GLY A 102 6.88 -11.58 5.11
CA GLY A 102 5.80 -12.54 5.33
C GLY A 102 6.29 -13.98 5.42
N THR A 103 5.69 -14.75 6.34
CA THR A 103 5.79 -16.21 6.34
C THR A 103 5.11 -16.81 5.09
N GLU A 104 5.35 -18.08 4.82
CA GLU A 104 4.70 -18.76 3.70
C GLU A 104 3.18 -18.80 3.87
N GLU A 105 2.69 -18.97 5.11
CA GLU A 105 1.26 -18.94 5.44
C GLU A 105 0.66 -17.56 5.16
N GLN A 106 1.33 -16.49 5.60
CA GLN A 106 0.90 -15.11 5.34
C GLN A 106 0.88 -14.80 3.84
N LYS A 107 1.93 -15.20 3.12
CA LYS A 107 2.04 -14.98 1.68
C LYS A 107 0.92 -15.68 0.92
N ARG A 108 0.65 -16.96 1.23
CA ARG A 108 -0.46 -17.73 0.63
C ARG A 108 -1.84 -17.15 0.96
N SER A 109 -2.00 -16.57 2.14
CA SER A 109 -3.26 -15.98 2.58
C SER A 109 -3.55 -14.64 1.92
N TYR A 110 -2.56 -13.74 1.87
CA TYR A 110 -2.77 -12.34 1.51
C TYR A 110 -2.37 -11.98 0.08
N LEU A 111 -1.26 -12.50 -0.45
CA LEU A 111 -0.76 -12.06 -1.76
C LEU A 111 -1.74 -12.32 -2.91
N PRO A 112 -2.45 -13.47 -3.00
CA PRO A 112 -3.45 -13.65 -4.05
C PRO A 112 -4.57 -12.60 -4.00
N ARG A 113 -5.03 -12.26 -2.79
CA ARG A 113 -6.11 -11.30 -2.56
C ARG A 113 -5.70 -9.85 -2.78
N LEU A 114 -4.41 -9.55 -2.58
CA LEU A 114 -3.83 -8.26 -2.94
C LEU A 114 -3.63 -8.16 -4.46
N ALA A 115 -3.26 -9.26 -5.13
CA ALA A 115 -3.08 -9.33 -6.57
C ALA A 115 -4.41 -9.17 -7.35
N ASP A 116 -5.49 -9.78 -6.85
CA ASP A 116 -6.81 -9.69 -7.48
C ASP A 116 -7.64 -8.45 -7.03
N GLY A 117 -7.11 -7.67 -6.08
CA GLY A 117 -7.72 -6.45 -5.58
C GLY A 117 -8.90 -6.65 -4.62
N THR A 118 -9.22 -7.89 -4.21
CA THR A 118 -10.26 -8.17 -3.20
C THR A 118 -9.86 -7.72 -1.80
N VAL A 119 -8.56 -7.54 -1.55
CA VAL A 119 -8.01 -6.87 -0.38
C VAL A 119 -7.26 -5.63 -0.82
N ILE A 120 -7.58 -4.53 -0.14
CA ILE A 120 -6.82 -3.27 -0.22
C ILE A 120 -5.94 -3.22 1.03
N GLY A 121 -4.64 -3.07 0.82
CA GLY A 121 -3.66 -2.93 1.89
C GLY A 121 -3.27 -1.48 2.16
N THR A 122 -2.77 -1.21 3.36
CA THR A 122 -2.09 0.05 3.69
C THR A 122 -0.94 -0.15 4.70
N LEU A 123 -0.15 0.89 4.95
CA LEU A 123 0.89 0.95 5.98
C LEU A 123 0.53 2.02 7.02
N ALA A 124 0.30 1.60 8.26
CA ALA A 124 -0.05 2.45 9.38
C ALA A 124 1.18 2.71 10.27
N LEU A 125 1.79 3.87 10.08
CA LEU A 125 3.12 4.18 10.61
C LEU A 125 3.11 5.38 11.57
N SER A 126 2.63 6.52 11.09
CA SER A 126 2.56 7.79 11.82
C SER A 126 1.57 7.72 13.00
N GLU A 127 1.87 8.46 14.06
CA GLU A 127 1.02 8.58 15.27
C GLU A 127 0.73 10.03 15.64
N ARG A 128 1.55 10.96 15.15
CA ARG A 128 1.51 12.39 15.45
C ARG A 128 2.29 13.15 14.37
N PRO A 129 2.11 14.48 14.26
CA PRO A 129 2.89 15.30 13.35
C PRO A 129 4.39 15.15 13.59
N GLY A 130 5.15 15.03 12.50
CA GLY A 130 6.61 14.93 12.54
C GLY A 130 7.14 13.81 11.65
N ALA A 131 8.47 13.67 11.63
CA ALA A 131 9.11 12.58 10.93
C ALA A 131 8.75 11.25 11.61
N VAL A 132 8.39 10.26 10.80
CA VAL A 132 8.40 8.87 11.27
C VAL A 132 9.85 8.52 11.57
N THR A 133 10.08 8.01 12.77
CA THR A 133 11.39 7.48 13.16
C THR A 133 11.21 6.07 13.70
N SER A 134 12.30 5.31 13.72
CA SER A 134 12.37 4.03 14.44
C SER A 134 12.34 4.20 15.97
N ALA A 135 12.27 5.45 16.48
CA ALA A 135 12.08 5.70 17.90
C ALA A 135 10.69 5.23 18.34
N ALA A 136 10.65 4.62 19.52
CA ALA A 136 9.60 3.70 19.94
C ALA A 136 8.16 4.23 19.75
N PRO A 137 7.37 3.66 18.81
CA PRO A 137 5.98 4.04 18.55
C PRO A 137 5.12 3.93 19.80
N GLU A 138 4.20 4.87 20.05
CA GLU A 138 3.20 4.86 21.12
C GLU A 138 2.31 3.61 21.07
N ALA A 139 1.85 3.24 19.86
CA ALA A 139 1.13 2.01 19.64
C ALA A 139 1.99 0.80 20.00
N ARG A 140 1.41 -0.16 20.72
CA ARG A 140 2.14 -1.28 21.31
C ARG A 140 1.47 -2.62 21.04
N ILE A 141 2.30 -3.65 20.84
CA ILE A 141 1.89 -5.04 20.77
C ILE A 141 2.24 -5.71 22.11
N GLU A 142 1.23 -6.33 22.71
CA GLU A 142 1.35 -7.15 23.92
C GLU A 142 0.72 -8.52 23.61
N GLY A 143 1.54 -9.57 23.53
CA GLY A 143 1.07 -10.88 23.09
C GLY A 143 0.61 -10.85 21.63
N ASP A 144 -0.66 -11.14 21.37
CA ASP A 144 -1.28 -11.09 20.03
C ASP A 144 -2.21 -9.86 19.86
N ARG A 145 -2.03 -8.83 20.70
CA ARG A 145 -2.92 -7.67 20.78
C ARG A 145 -2.21 -6.36 20.52
N LEU A 146 -2.78 -5.54 19.64
CA LEU A 146 -2.36 -4.16 19.39
C LEU A 146 -3.26 -3.18 20.13
N THR A 147 -2.64 -2.22 20.82
CA THR A 147 -3.33 -1.07 21.40
C THR A 147 -2.60 0.22 21.03
N GLY A 148 -3.31 1.20 20.50
CA GLY A 148 -2.77 2.50 20.13
C GLY A 148 -3.52 3.17 18.98
N GLU A 149 -3.01 4.31 18.55
CA GLU A 149 -3.56 5.09 17.45
C GLU A 149 -2.51 5.28 16.36
N LYS A 150 -2.94 5.24 15.10
CA LYS A 150 -2.16 5.62 13.93
C LYS A 150 -2.87 6.73 13.17
N VAL A 151 -2.15 7.81 12.87
CA VAL A 151 -2.68 8.98 12.17
C VAL A 151 -1.55 9.86 11.59
N PRO A 152 -1.69 10.37 10.35
CA PRO A 152 -2.64 9.94 9.33
C PRO A 152 -2.20 8.61 8.67
N VAL A 153 -3.17 7.83 8.18
CA VAL A 153 -2.95 6.59 7.43
C VAL A 153 -3.61 6.71 6.06
N VAL A 154 -2.80 6.70 5.01
CA VAL A 154 -3.26 6.81 3.61
C VAL A 154 -4.16 5.62 3.28
N ASP A 155 -5.31 5.88 2.67
CA ASP A 155 -6.33 4.88 2.30
C ASP A 155 -6.82 4.01 3.49
N GLY A 156 -6.55 4.43 4.74
CA GLY A 156 -6.87 3.64 5.93
C GLY A 156 -8.37 3.49 6.18
N ASP A 157 -9.19 4.35 5.58
CA ASP A 157 -10.65 4.33 5.57
C ASP A 157 -11.23 3.26 4.65
N ILE A 158 -10.52 2.88 3.58
CA ILE A 158 -10.94 1.85 2.62
C ILE A 158 -10.13 0.55 2.68
N ALA A 159 -8.94 0.58 3.28
CA ALA A 159 -8.11 -0.61 3.41
C ALA A 159 -8.80 -1.68 4.27
N HIS A 160 -8.66 -2.94 3.85
CA HIS A 160 -9.11 -4.11 4.61
C HIS A 160 -7.98 -4.62 5.52
N LEU A 161 -6.72 -4.40 5.11
CA LEU A 161 -5.53 -4.86 5.81
C LEU A 161 -4.57 -3.70 6.06
N ALA A 162 -4.07 -3.56 7.28
CA ALA A 162 -2.96 -2.68 7.59
C ALA A 162 -1.71 -3.46 7.99
N VAL A 163 -0.57 -3.08 7.43
CA VAL A 163 0.73 -3.32 8.04
C VAL A 163 0.95 -2.23 9.08
N VAL A 164 0.96 -2.56 10.36
CA VAL A 164 1.10 -1.61 11.46
C VAL A 164 2.50 -1.71 12.05
N ALA A 165 3.19 -0.57 12.17
CA ALA A 165 4.42 -0.48 12.94
C ALA A 165 4.10 -0.16 14.41
N ALA A 166 4.48 -1.02 15.35
CA ALA A 166 4.17 -0.84 16.77
C ALA A 166 5.34 -1.25 17.64
N ARG A 167 5.44 -0.68 18.84
CA ARG A 167 6.42 -1.08 19.85
C ARG A 167 6.10 -2.49 20.36
N GLU A 168 7.11 -3.35 20.43
CA GLU A 168 7.04 -4.65 21.09
C GLU A 168 8.30 -4.83 21.95
N GLY A 169 8.13 -4.89 23.27
CA GLY A 169 9.25 -4.81 24.21
C GLY A 169 10.04 -3.50 24.04
N SER A 170 11.35 -3.60 23.82
CA SER A 170 12.23 -2.44 23.56
C SER A 170 12.38 -2.09 22.07
N GLY A 171 11.77 -2.88 21.18
CA GLY A 171 11.93 -2.76 19.73
C GLY A 171 10.67 -2.32 19.00
N LEU A 172 10.77 -2.28 17.67
CA LEU A 172 9.66 -2.05 16.75
C LEU A 172 9.33 -3.38 16.07
N SER A 173 8.06 -3.71 15.98
CA SER A 173 7.54 -4.83 15.19
C SER A 173 6.65 -4.30 14.07
N LEU A 174 6.61 -5.02 12.96
CA LEU A 174 5.56 -4.88 11.95
C LEU A 174 4.54 -5.99 12.20
N ALA A 175 3.26 -5.70 12.02
CA ALA A 175 2.21 -6.69 12.15
C ALA A 175 1.05 -6.41 11.20
N LEU A 176 0.40 -7.47 10.74
CA LEU A 176 -0.80 -7.46 9.93
C LEU A 176 -2.03 -7.33 10.84
N VAL A 177 -2.89 -6.38 10.52
CA VAL A 177 -4.13 -6.10 11.26
C VAL A 177 -5.29 -6.03 10.28
N ASP A 178 -6.33 -6.83 10.54
CA ASP A 178 -7.62 -6.74 9.85
C ASP A 178 -8.35 -5.48 10.33
N LEU A 179 -8.55 -4.53 9.42
CA LEU A 179 -9.17 -3.24 9.72
C LEU A 179 -10.70 -3.31 9.83
N GLU A 180 -11.30 -4.44 9.47
CA GLU A 180 -12.71 -4.77 9.69
C GLU A 180 -12.91 -5.66 10.93
N GLY A 181 -11.79 -6.06 11.56
CA GLY A 181 -11.74 -6.94 12.70
C GLY A 181 -12.15 -6.28 14.03
N PRO A 182 -12.32 -7.10 15.09
CA PRO A 182 -12.69 -6.59 16.41
C PRO A 182 -11.58 -5.74 17.01
N GLY A 183 -11.97 -4.69 17.74
CA GLY A 183 -11.03 -3.80 18.42
C GLY A 183 -10.38 -2.78 17.50
N VAL A 184 -10.84 -2.62 16.25
CA VAL A 184 -10.39 -1.57 15.33
C VAL A 184 -11.51 -0.55 15.10
N THR A 185 -11.16 0.74 15.15
CA THR A 185 -12.03 1.85 14.75
C THR A 185 -11.30 2.73 13.75
N ARG A 186 -12.01 3.16 12.71
CA ARG A 186 -11.48 4.01 11.63
C ARG A 186 -12.29 5.29 11.54
N GLU A 187 -11.60 6.41 11.43
CA GLU A 187 -12.20 7.73 11.25
C GLU A 187 -11.47 8.45 10.11
N PRO A 188 -12.13 8.88 9.03
CA PRO A 188 -11.51 9.75 8.04
C PRO A 188 -10.94 11.02 8.70
N VAL A 189 -9.80 11.50 8.21
CA VAL A 189 -9.19 12.76 8.65
C VAL A 189 -9.08 13.72 7.48
N GLU A 190 -9.43 14.97 7.72
CA GLU A 190 -9.27 16.03 6.71
C GLU A 190 -7.78 16.23 6.42
N SER A 191 -7.45 16.29 5.13
CA SER A 191 -6.10 16.50 4.63
C SER A 191 -6.08 17.70 3.69
N PHE A 192 -4.88 18.23 3.43
CA PHE A 192 -4.70 19.31 2.44
C PHE A 192 -4.94 18.82 1.00
N ASP A 193 -4.71 17.53 0.75
CA ASP A 193 -4.91 16.89 -0.55
C ASP A 193 -6.10 15.92 -0.47
N PRO A 194 -7.32 16.39 -0.82
CA PRO A 194 -8.52 15.55 -0.76
C PRO A 194 -8.55 14.46 -1.84
N SER A 195 -7.58 14.41 -2.76
CA SER A 195 -7.50 13.34 -3.77
C SER A 195 -6.96 12.02 -3.21
N ARG A 196 -6.38 12.04 -2.01
CA ARG A 196 -5.90 10.85 -1.31
C ARG A 196 -6.50 10.79 0.07
N SER A 197 -7.41 9.83 0.27
CA SER A 197 -8.06 9.67 1.54
C SER A 197 -7.06 9.31 2.65
N GLN A 198 -7.34 9.80 3.85
CA GLN A 198 -6.53 9.57 5.04
C GLN A 198 -7.46 9.20 6.18
N ALA A 199 -7.01 8.29 7.04
CA ALA A 199 -7.75 7.91 8.23
C ALA A 199 -6.89 7.94 9.49
N ARG A 200 -7.57 8.10 10.61
CA ARG A 200 -7.12 7.67 11.93
C ARG A 200 -7.56 6.23 12.13
N ILE A 201 -6.64 5.39 12.57
CA ILE A 201 -6.89 3.99 12.95
C ILE A 201 -6.62 3.85 14.44
N ARG A 202 -7.65 3.54 15.23
CA ARG A 202 -7.52 3.23 16.66
C ARG A 202 -7.67 1.73 16.86
N CYS A 203 -6.76 1.16 17.65
CA CYS A 203 -6.77 -0.24 18.03
C CYS A 203 -6.91 -0.35 19.56
N GLU A 204 -7.88 -1.13 20.02
CA GLU A 204 -8.16 -1.44 21.42
C GLU A 204 -8.14 -2.96 21.61
N GLY A 205 -6.95 -3.54 21.74
CA GLY A 205 -6.79 -4.99 21.82
C GLY A 205 -7.10 -5.71 20.51
N ALA A 206 -6.83 -5.07 19.36
CA ALA A 206 -7.02 -5.65 18.04
C ALA A 206 -6.09 -6.87 17.86
N PRO A 207 -6.58 -8.02 17.38
CA PRO A 207 -5.73 -9.16 17.04
C PRO A 207 -4.68 -8.78 15.99
N VAL A 208 -3.46 -9.28 16.15
CA VAL A 208 -2.39 -9.07 15.17
C VAL A 208 -1.74 -10.38 14.73
N ASP A 209 -1.29 -10.40 13.48
CA ASP A 209 -0.41 -11.43 12.96
C ASP A 209 0.96 -10.82 12.64
N ARG A 210 2.02 -11.23 13.35
CA ARG A 210 3.33 -10.55 13.28
C ARG A 210 3.99 -10.75 11.91
N LEU A 211 4.53 -9.67 11.37
CA LEU A 211 5.26 -9.67 10.11
C LEU A 211 6.78 -9.57 10.37
N GLY A 212 7.45 -10.73 10.29
CA GLY A 212 8.85 -10.86 10.69
C GLY A 212 9.06 -11.08 12.20
N PRO A 213 10.33 -11.09 12.67
CA PRO A 213 10.64 -11.34 14.08
C PRO A 213 10.20 -10.19 15.00
N ALA A 214 9.76 -10.54 16.21
CA ALA A 214 9.33 -9.59 17.22
C ALA A 214 10.48 -8.65 17.64
N GLY A 215 10.22 -7.34 17.64
CA GLY A 215 11.17 -6.30 18.01
C GLY A 215 12.24 -5.98 16.96
N GLU A 216 12.26 -6.68 15.82
CA GLU A 216 13.27 -6.54 14.75
C GLU A 216 12.72 -5.88 13.47
N GLY A 217 11.52 -5.29 13.55
CA GLY A 217 10.82 -4.65 12.44
C GLY A 217 11.45 -3.35 11.93
N ALA A 218 12.36 -2.71 12.69
CA ALA A 218 12.96 -1.43 12.28
C ALA A 218 13.74 -1.55 10.95
N ALA A 219 14.63 -2.55 10.84
CA ALA A 219 15.39 -2.77 9.60
C ALA A 219 14.50 -3.22 8.44
N LEU A 220 13.39 -3.91 8.72
CA LEU A 220 12.39 -4.29 7.71
C LEU A 220 11.64 -3.06 7.19
N LEU A 221 11.25 -2.17 8.09
CA LEU A 221 10.59 -0.92 7.76
C LEU A 221 11.50 -0.01 6.92
N ASP A 222 12.77 0.15 7.31
CA ASP A 222 13.73 0.97 6.55
C ASP A 222 13.86 0.46 5.11
N ARG A 223 14.02 -0.86 4.93
CA ARG A 223 14.10 -1.49 3.60
C ARG A 223 12.82 -1.33 2.79
N LEU A 224 11.65 -1.38 3.44
CA LEU A 224 10.37 -1.16 2.79
C LEU A 224 10.26 0.28 2.30
N LEU A 225 10.58 1.25 3.16
CA LEU A 225 10.53 2.67 2.84
C LEU A 225 11.53 3.04 1.72
N ASP A 226 12.73 2.46 1.71
CA ASP A 226 13.70 2.64 0.63
C ASP A 226 13.14 2.17 -0.72
N ARG A 227 12.46 1.02 -0.77
CA ARG A 227 11.79 0.53 -1.99
C ARG A 227 10.64 1.43 -2.41
N ALA A 228 9.77 1.76 -1.46
CA ALA A 228 8.61 2.59 -1.72
C ALA A 228 9.01 3.99 -2.20
N ALA A 229 10.10 4.57 -1.68
CA ALA A 229 10.61 5.87 -2.12
C ALA A 229 10.90 5.91 -3.62
N VAL A 230 11.47 4.84 -4.19
CA VAL A 230 11.71 4.74 -5.65
C VAL A 230 10.37 4.70 -6.41
N LEU A 231 9.42 3.88 -5.96
CA LEU A 231 8.12 3.72 -6.62
C LEU A 231 7.30 5.02 -6.58
N PHE A 232 7.25 5.68 -5.42
CA PHE A 232 6.61 6.98 -5.28
C PHE A 232 7.32 8.05 -6.12
N ALA A 233 8.65 8.02 -6.25
CA ALA A 233 9.35 8.95 -7.14
C ALA A 233 8.93 8.79 -8.61
N PHE A 234 8.75 7.55 -9.08
CA PHE A 234 8.22 7.29 -10.42
C PHE A 234 6.78 7.78 -10.58
N GLU A 235 5.91 7.52 -9.59
CA GLU A 235 4.54 8.03 -9.61
C GLU A 235 4.49 9.57 -9.66
N GLN A 236 5.32 10.25 -8.86
CA GLN A 236 5.43 11.71 -8.89
C GLN A 236 5.98 12.24 -10.21
N LEU A 237 6.94 11.55 -10.84
CA LEU A 237 7.43 11.89 -12.18
C LEU A 237 6.34 11.76 -13.25
N GLY A 238 5.43 10.79 -13.10
CA GLY A 238 4.29 10.65 -13.98
C GLY A 238 3.31 11.81 -13.88
N GLY A 239 3.00 12.25 -12.66
CA GLY A 239 2.03 13.31 -12.38
C GLY A 239 2.53 14.75 -12.58
N ALA A 240 3.84 14.94 -12.82
CA ALA A 240 4.49 16.25 -13.01
C ALA A 240 4.40 16.75 -14.46
#